data_AF-A0A8T3C324-F1
#
_entry.id   AF-A0A8T3C324-F1
#
_cell.length_a   1.000
_cell.length_b   1.000
_cell.length_c   1.000
_cell.angle_alpha   90.00
_cell.angle_beta   90.00
_cell.angle_gamma   90.00
#
_symmetry.space_group_name_H-M   'P 1'
#
loop_
_entity.id
_entity.type
_entity.pdbx_description
1 polymer ?
#
loop_
_entity_poly.entity_id
_entity_poly.type
_entity_poly.pdbx_seq_one_letter_code
_entity_poly.pdbx_strand_id
1 'polypeptide(L)'
;MPFHDFLNRISLKGVQHSYTMERKLVSSSLKSVIARNPIVSINLSILEERLWKCQKLKDFLQIHAQMTVSGFINDSFAASRLLSFCTGFHFLALDYSRQLLNQIENSNTFSWNTIMRAYVRRNVPQCCLPLYKLMLKCDLVPDNYSHPIVLQACSLRFCVVEGCSIPV
;
A
#
# COMPACT_ATOMS: atom_id res chain seq x y z
N MET A 1 7.80 -11.29 -32.04
CA MET A 1 6.36 -11.02 -32.28
C MET A 1 5.99 -9.66 -31.69
N PRO A 2 5.74 -8.63 -32.52
CA PRO A 2 5.59 -7.23 -32.12
C PRO A 2 4.23 -6.85 -31.47
N PHE A 3 3.29 -7.79 -31.33
CA PHE A 3 1.97 -7.53 -30.75
C PHE A 3 1.97 -7.49 -29.21
N HIS A 4 2.88 -8.21 -28.55
CA HIS A 4 2.95 -8.29 -27.08
C HIS A 4 3.52 -7.01 -26.44
N ASP A 5 4.34 -6.26 -27.17
CA ASP A 5 4.88 -4.96 -26.75
C ASP A 5 3.86 -3.82 -26.91
N PHE A 6 2.91 -3.95 -27.84
CA PHE A 6 1.87 -2.95 -28.07
C PHE A 6 0.82 -2.93 -26.95
N LEU A 7 0.41 -4.11 -26.47
CA LEU A 7 -0.52 -4.25 -25.35
C LEU A 7 0.08 -3.79 -24.01
N ASN A 8 1.37 -4.04 -23.77
CA ASN A 8 2.08 -3.52 -22.60
C ASN A 8 2.17 -1.99 -22.60
N ARG A 9 2.38 -1.35 -23.76
CA ARG A 9 2.38 0.12 -23.87
C ARG A 9 1.01 0.76 -23.67
N ILE A 10 -0.07 0.11 -24.12
CA ILE A 10 -1.45 0.59 -23.90
C ILE A 10 -1.85 0.45 -22.43
N SER A 11 -1.51 -0.68 -21.79
CA SER A 11 -1.74 -0.92 -20.36
C SER A 11 -0.99 0.08 -19.47
N LEU A 12 0.29 0.34 -19.75
CA LEU A 12 1.09 1.32 -19.01
C LEU A 12 0.59 2.77 -19.18
N LYS A 13 0.15 3.15 -20.39
CA LYS A 13 -0.43 4.49 -20.62
C LYS A 13 -1.80 4.65 -19.97
N GLY A 14 -2.64 3.61 -19.95
CA GLY A 14 -3.93 3.61 -19.25
C GLY A 14 -3.76 3.76 -17.73
N VAL A 15 -2.78 3.03 -17.17
CA VAL A 15 -2.43 3.11 -15.74
C VAL A 15 -1.79 4.46 -15.37
N GLN A 16 -0.99 5.06 -16.25
CA GLN A 16 -0.45 6.42 -16.02
C GLN A 16 -1.51 7.51 -16.11
N HIS A 17 -2.52 7.35 -16.98
CA HIS A 17 -3.58 8.34 -17.13
C HIS A 17 -4.57 8.30 -15.96
N SER A 18 -4.97 7.11 -15.49
CA SER A 18 -5.74 6.95 -14.25
C SER A 18 -4.97 7.46 -13.04
N TYR A 19 -3.65 7.21 -12.98
CA TYR A 19 -2.74 7.73 -11.96
C TYR A 19 -2.67 9.28 -11.90
N THR A 20 -2.67 9.97 -13.04
CA THR A 20 -2.73 11.44 -13.07
C THR A 20 -4.09 12.01 -12.66
N MET A 21 -5.19 11.30 -12.95
CA MET A 21 -6.54 11.72 -12.55
C MET A 21 -6.78 11.50 -11.05
N GLU A 22 -6.33 10.37 -10.49
CA GLU A 22 -6.39 10.08 -9.05
C GLU A 22 -5.51 11.03 -8.25
N ARG A 23 -4.29 11.36 -8.71
CA ARG A 23 -3.45 12.41 -8.10
C ARG A 23 -4.18 13.75 -8.02
N LYS A 24 -4.91 14.14 -9.08
CA LYS A 24 -5.68 15.39 -9.08
C LYS A 24 -6.86 15.33 -8.11
N LEU A 25 -7.63 14.25 -8.09
CA LEU A 25 -8.77 14.04 -7.18
C LEU A 25 -8.37 13.94 -5.71
N VAL A 26 -7.24 13.28 -5.41
CA VAL A 26 -6.66 13.20 -4.07
C VAL A 26 -6.09 14.56 -3.66
N SER A 27 -5.42 15.29 -4.56
CA SER A 27 -4.88 16.63 -4.27
C SER A 27 -5.99 17.68 -4.02
N SER A 28 -7.11 17.63 -4.76
CA SER A 28 -8.24 18.53 -4.56
C SER A 28 -8.97 18.23 -3.25
N SER A 29 -9.11 16.95 -2.91
CA SER A 29 -9.69 16.51 -1.64
C SER A 29 -8.79 16.92 -0.45
N LEU A 30 -7.47 16.73 -0.57
CA LEU A 30 -6.47 17.14 0.43
C LEU A 30 -6.51 18.65 0.68
N LYS A 31 -6.55 19.49 -0.37
CA LYS A 31 -6.65 20.96 -0.23
C LYS A 31 -7.88 21.39 0.58
N SER A 32 -9.02 20.74 0.37
CA SER A 32 -10.27 21.06 1.10
C SER A 32 -10.24 20.63 2.58
N VAL A 33 -9.44 19.63 2.92
CA VAL A 33 -9.25 19.10 4.29
C VAL A 33 -8.21 19.92 5.07
N ILE A 34 -7.15 20.39 4.39
CA ILE A 34 -6.09 21.24 4.97
C ILE A 34 -6.64 22.58 5.47
N ALA A 35 -7.68 23.12 4.82
CA ALA A 35 -8.24 24.43 5.14
C ALA A 35 -9.04 24.49 6.47
N ARG A 36 -9.27 23.36 7.17
CA ARG A 36 -10.25 23.31 8.27
C ARG A 36 -9.70 23.04 9.67
N ASN A 37 -8.41 22.76 9.88
CA ASN A 37 -7.91 22.44 11.22
C ASN A 37 -6.52 23.02 11.50
N PRO A 38 -6.27 23.55 12.71
CA PRO A 38 -4.94 24.00 13.11
C PRO A 38 -3.96 22.83 13.05
N ILE A 39 -2.77 23.09 12.54
CA ILE A 39 -1.68 22.12 12.38
C ILE A 39 -1.20 21.73 13.78
N VAL A 40 -1.87 20.76 14.41
CA VAL A 40 -1.35 20.09 15.59
C VAL A 40 -0.13 19.31 15.14
N SER A 41 1.03 19.59 15.72
CA SER A 41 2.26 18.84 15.46
C SER A 41 2.02 17.36 15.79
N ILE A 42 2.02 16.50 14.76
CA ILE A 42 1.94 15.05 14.97
C ILE A 42 3.31 14.57 15.39
N ASN A 43 3.36 13.88 16.53
CA ASN A 43 4.48 13.05 16.95
C ASN A 43 4.02 11.58 17.06
N LEU A 44 4.94 10.67 17.38
CA LEU A 44 4.67 9.23 17.35
C LEU A 44 3.60 8.78 18.36
N SER A 45 3.62 9.31 19.59
CA SER A 45 2.64 8.92 20.62
C SER A 45 1.22 9.40 20.27
N ILE A 46 1.09 10.63 19.76
CA ILE A 46 -0.18 11.17 19.27
C ILE A 46 -0.66 10.39 18.03
N LEU A 47 0.26 9.97 17.16
CA LEU A 47 -0.07 9.15 15.99
C LEU A 47 -0.67 7.80 16.43
N GLU A 48 -0.02 7.08 17.33
CA GLU A 48 -0.54 5.81 17.85
C GLU A 48 -1.90 6.01 18.54
N GLU A 49 -2.04 7.09 19.34
CA GLU A 49 -3.31 7.42 20.00
C GLU A 49 -4.45 7.63 18.99
N ARG A 50 -4.16 8.33 17.90
CA ARG A 50 -5.20 8.67 16.91
C ARG A 50 -5.51 7.52 15.98
N LEU A 51 -4.51 6.68 15.66
CA LEU A 51 -4.72 5.47 14.88
C LEU A 51 -5.65 4.51 15.64
N TRP A 52 -5.48 4.27 16.94
CA TRP A 52 -6.37 3.33 17.64
C TRP A 52 -7.83 3.78 17.72
N LYS A 53 -8.10 5.10 17.71
CA LYS A 53 -9.45 5.67 17.67
C LYS A 53 -10.07 5.73 16.27
N CYS A 54 -9.27 5.51 15.22
CA CYS A 54 -9.72 5.65 13.84
C CYS A 54 -10.63 4.49 13.42
N GLN A 55 -11.90 4.77 13.14
CA GLN A 55 -12.88 3.78 12.71
C GLN A 55 -13.41 4.02 11.29
N LYS A 56 -13.16 5.21 10.72
CA LYS A 56 -13.69 5.63 9.42
C LYS A 56 -12.56 6.07 8.50
N LEU A 57 -12.79 5.91 7.20
CA LEU A 57 -11.86 6.37 6.16
C LEU A 57 -11.55 7.87 6.29
N LYS A 58 -12.53 8.70 6.68
CA LYS A 58 -12.33 10.15 6.86
C LYS A 58 -11.28 10.46 7.93
N ASP A 59 -11.31 9.76 9.05
CA ASP A 59 -10.38 9.96 10.16
C ASP A 59 -8.96 9.58 9.74
N PHE A 60 -8.83 8.44 9.04
CA PHE A 60 -7.56 7.98 8.49
C PHE A 60 -6.97 8.97 7.48
N LEU A 61 -7.79 9.45 6.53
CA LEU A 61 -7.36 10.43 5.54
C LEU A 61 -6.91 11.74 6.18
N GLN A 62 -7.55 12.15 7.28
CA GLN A 62 -7.13 13.34 8.04
C GLN A 62 -5.76 13.13 8.70
N ILE A 63 -5.52 11.95 9.30
CA ILE A 63 -4.22 11.60 9.88
C ILE A 63 -3.14 11.60 8.81
N HIS A 64 -3.38 10.94 7.67
CA HIS A 64 -2.43 10.92 6.57
C HIS A 64 -2.15 12.35 6.05
N ALA A 65 -3.18 13.16 5.81
CA ALA A 65 -3.02 14.54 5.36
C ALA A 65 -2.14 15.36 6.32
N GLN A 66 -2.33 15.21 7.62
CA GLN A 66 -1.52 15.90 8.62
C GLN A 66 -0.08 15.39 8.64
N MET A 67 0.16 14.08 8.51
CA MET A 67 1.51 13.52 8.38
C MET A 67 2.23 14.02 7.12
N THR A 68 1.49 14.21 6.02
CA THR A 68 2.05 14.77 4.77
C THR A 68 2.43 16.23 4.96
N VAL A 69 1.53 17.05 5.52
CA VAL A 69 1.77 18.50 5.70
C VAL A 69 2.85 18.78 6.74
N SER A 70 2.94 17.99 7.81
CA SER A 70 3.98 18.15 8.83
C SER A 70 5.34 17.58 8.41
N GLY A 71 5.42 16.86 7.27
CA GLY A 71 6.61 16.13 6.85
C GLY A 71 6.90 14.86 7.67
N PHE A 72 6.06 14.53 8.65
CA PHE A 72 6.22 13.34 9.49
C PHE A 72 6.04 12.03 8.71
N ILE A 73 5.46 12.09 7.51
CA ILE A 73 5.40 10.95 6.57
C ILE A 73 6.79 10.52 6.04
N ASN A 74 7.80 11.39 6.12
CA ASN A 74 9.16 11.06 5.69
C ASN A 74 9.93 10.24 6.73
N ASP A 75 9.42 10.16 7.97
CA ASP A 75 9.95 9.27 8.99
C ASP A 75 9.55 7.82 8.68
N SER A 76 10.54 6.97 8.37
CA SER A 76 10.31 5.58 7.94
C SER A 76 9.52 4.78 8.98
N PHE A 77 9.72 5.06 10.27
CA PHE A 77 9.04 4.36 11.35
C PHE A 77 7.57 4.78 11.45
N ALA A 78 7.29 6.08 11.50
CA ALA A 78 5.94 6.64 11.55
C ALA A 78 5.13 6.26 10.30
N ALA A 79 5.72 6.35 9.11
CA ALA A 79 5.07 5.96 7.87
C ALA A 79 4.80 4.44 7.83
N SER A 80 5.70 3.62 8.37
CA SER A 80 5.47 2.18 8.52
C SER A 80 4.33 1.85 9.50
N ARG A 81 4.15 2.64 10.57
CA ARG A 81 2.97 2.52 11.46
C ARG A 81 1.68 2.87 10.73
N LEU A 82 1.66 3.97 9.97
CA LEU A 82 0.51 4.36 9.16
C LEU A 82 0.16 3.28 8.12
N LEU A 83 1.18 2.69 7.46
CA LEU A 83 1.00 1.60 6.51
C LEU A 83 0.46 0.33 7.16
N SER A 84 1.03 -0.08 8.30
CA SER A 84 0.55 -1.22 9.08
C SER A 84 -0.93 -1.07 9.43
N PHE A 85 -1.30 0.11 9.93
CA PHE A 85 -2.70 0.44 10.18
C PHE A 85 -3.53 0.34 8.89
N CYS A 86 -3.07 0.96 7.80
CA CYS A 86 -3.78 0.96 6.53
C CYS A 86 -4.09 -0.46 6.02
N THR A 87 -3.14 -1.38 6.16
CA THR A 87 -3.30 -2.76 5.68
C THR A 87 -4.24 -3.60 6.55
N GLY A 88 -4.39 -3.27 7.83
CA GLY A 88 -5.18 -4.02 8.81
C GLY A 88 -6.70 -3.85 8.69
N PHE A 89 -7.18 -2.76 8.10
CA PHE A 89 -8.61 -2.44 8.06
C PHE A 89 -9.25 -2.72 6.71
N HIS A 90 -10.35 -3.49 6.71
CA HIS A 90 -11.02 -3.92 5.48
C HIS A 90 -11.57 -2.75 4.62
N PHE A 91 -11.96 -1.63 5.23
CA PHE A 91 -12.49 -0.47 4.50
C PHE A 91 -11.44 0.28 3.67
N LEU A 92 -10.14 0.04 3.89
CA LEU A 92 -9.05 0.65 3.14
C LEU A 92 -8.61 -0.28 2.00
N ALA A 93 -8.63 0.21 0.77
CA ALA A 93 -8.17 -0.57 -0.37
C ALA A 93 -6.67 -0.88 -0.30
N LEU A 94 -6.26 -2.09 -0.73
CA LEU A 94 -4.84 -2.45 -0.79
C LEU A 94 -4.06 -1.59 -1.80
N ASP A 95 -4.72 -1.07 -2.83
CA ASP A 95 -4.13 -0.13 -3.77
C ASP A 95 -3.69 1.16 -3.08
N TYR A 96 -4.48 1.64 -2.12
CA TYR A 96 -4.11 2.79 -1.30
C TYR A 96 -2.87 2.49 -0.45
N SER A 97 -2.84 1.32 0.22
CA SER A 97 -1.66 0.90 0.99
C SER A 97 -0.40 0.82 0.12
N ARG A 98 -0.54 0.39 -1.14
CA ARG A 98 0.56 0.33 -2.11
C ARG A 98 1.01 1.73 -2.54
N GLN A 99 0.08 2.65 -2.75
CA GLN A 99 0.41 4.06 -3.01
C GLN A 99 1.16 4.67 -1.83
N LEU A 100 0.71 4.39 -0.61
CA LEU A 100 1.36 4.85 0.62
C LEU A 100 2.78 4.29 0.74
N LEU A 101 2.99 2.99 0.51
CA LEU A 101 4.32 2.39 0.50
C LEU A 101 5.28 3.11 -0.47
N ASN A 102 4.80 3.43 -1.68
CA ASN A 102 5.60 4.14 -2.68
C ASN A 102 5.91 5.61 -2.31
N GLN A 103 5.20 6.18 -1.34
CA GLN A 103 5.47 7.53 -0.81
C GLN A 103 6.54 7.51 0.28
N ILE A 104 6.86 6.35 0.85
CA ILE A 104 7.89 6.22 1.89
C ILE A 104 9.26 6.16 1.21
N GLU A 105 10.00 7.27 1.20
CA GLU A 105 11.32 7.37 0.56
C GLU A 105 12.29 6.30 1.07
N ASN A 106 12.26 6.00 2.37
CA ASN A 106 13.10 4.99 3.03
C ASN A 106 12.26 3.79 3.50
N SER A 107 11.45 3.22 2.61
CA SER A 107 10.70 1.99 2.92
C SER A 107 11.66 0.86 3.30
N ASN A 108 11.34 0.12 4.36
CA ASN A 108 12.19 -0.94 4.89
C ASN A 108 11.53 -2.32 4.69
N THR A 109 12.29 -3.40 4.90
CA THR A 109 11.80 -4.78 4.74
C THR A 109 10.51 -5.05 5.52
N PHE A 110 10.33 -4.42 6.69
CA PHE A 110 9.09 -4.54 7.47
C PHE A 110 7.87 -3.94 6.75
N SER A 111 7.99 -2.77 6.11
CA SER A 111 6.92 -2.15 5.32
C SER A 111 6.49 -3.05 4.16
N TRP A 112 7.46 -3.65 3.46
CA TRP A 112 7.21 -4.58 2.35
C TRP A 112 6.56 -5.89 2.82
N ASN A 113 7.03 -6.46 3.92
CA ASN A 113 6.44 -7.64 4.53
C ASN A 113 4.99 -7.40 4.96
N THR A 114 4.73 -6.22 5.51
CA THR A 114 3.40 -5.82 5.95
C THR A 114 2.42 -5.79 4.77
N ILE A 115 2.78 -5.14 3.66
CA ILE A 115 1.89 -5.09 2.49
C ILE A 115 1.72 -6.46 1.83
N MET A 116 2.79 -7.26 1.69
CA MET A 116 2.72 -8.59 1.10
C MET A 116 1.79 -9.49 1.91
N ARG A 117 1.91 -9.46 3.24
CA ARG A 117 1.02 -10.19 4.15
C ARG A 117 -0.43 -9.73 4.05
N ALA A 118 -0.67 -8.45 3.79
CA ALA A 118 -2.02 -7.92 3.59
C ALA A 118 -2.68 -8.49 2.33
N TYR A 119 -1.95 -8.57 1.21
CA TYR A 119 -2.44 -9.20 -0.02
C TYR A 119 -2.79 -10.68 0.19
N VAL A 120 -1.94 -11.42 0.91
CA VAL A 120 -2.19 -12.82 1.26
C VAL A 120 -3.45 -12.96 2.11
N ARG A 121 -3.59 -12.16 3.18
CA ARG A 121 -4.76 -12.21 4.09
C ARG A 121 -6.08 -11.82 3.44
N ARG A 122 -6.05 -11.02 2.38
CA ARG A 122 -7.24 -10.59 1.66
C ARG A 122 -7.55 -11.43 0.42
N ASN A 123 -6.99 -12.64 0.34
CA ASN A 123 -7.22 -13.58 -0.76
C ASN A 123 -6.83 -13.02 -2.15
N VAL A 124 -5.79 -12.19 -2.20
CA VAL A 124 -5.19 -11.69 -3.45
C VAL A 124 -3.70 -12.09 -3.52
N PRO A 125 -3.36 -13.38 -3.36
CA PRO A 125 -1.96 -13.85 -3.27
C PRO A 125 -1.15 -13.60 -4.55
N GLN A 126 -1.80 -13.46 -5.71
CA GLN A 126 -1.16 -13.18 -6.99
C GLN A 126 -0.35 -11.87 -7.01
N CYS A 127 -0.71 -10.91 -6.17
CA CYS A 127 -0.01 -9.63 -6.07
C CYS A 127 1.26 -9.69 -5.20
N CYS A 128 1.44 -10.76 -4.41
CA CYS A 128 2.58 -10.90 -3.50
C CYS A 128 3.92 -11.05 -4.23
N LEU A 129 3.98 -11.93 -5.25
CA LEU A 129 5.21 -12.19 -6.00
C LEU A 129 5.75 -10.96 -6.76
N PRO A 130 4.91 -10.18 -7.46
CA PRO A 130 5.34 -8.91 -8.04
C PRO A 130 5.92 -7.93 -7.01
N LEU A 131 5.32 -7.84 -5.82
CA LEU A 131 5.81 -6.98 -4.74
C LEU A 131 7.15 -7.46 -4.19
N TYR A 132 7.32 -8.76 -3.98
CA TYR A 132 8.60 -9.33 -3.56
C TYR A 132 9.71 -9.04 -4.58
N LYS A 133 9.43 -9.18 -5.87
CA LYS A 133 10.39 -8.84 -6.93
C LYS A 133 10.72 -7.34 -6.94
N LEU A 134 9.76 -6.48 -6.62
CA LEU A 134 10.00 -5.05 -6.54
C LEU A 134 10.86 -4.69 -5.32
N MET A 135 10.61 -5.32 -4.16
CA MET A 135 11.45 -5.20 -2.97
C MET A 135 12.92 -5.53 -3.28
N LEU A 136 13.17 -6.64 -3.99
CA LEU A 136 14.53 -7.01 -4.42
C LEU A 136 15.17 -6.01 -5.38
N LYS A 137 14.38 -5.37 -6.26
CA LYS A 137 14.86 -4.33 -7.17
C LYS A 137 15.18 -3.01 -6.46
N CYS A 138 14.67 -2.82 -5.25
CA CYS A 138 15.01 -1.70 -4.38
C CYS A 138 16.22 -2.02 -3.48
N ASP A 139 16.99 -3.07 -3.80
CA ASP A 139 18.16 -3.54 -3.04
C ASP A 139 17.87 -3.85 -1.56
N LEU A 140 16.61 -4.15 -1.23
CA LEU A 140 16.21 -4.57 0.11
C LEU A 140 16.44 -6.06 0.29
N VAL A 141 17.12 -6.40 1.40
CA VAL A 141 17.39 -7.78 1.78
C VAL A 141 16.14 -8.38 2.42
N PRO A 142 15.58 -9.48 1.86
CA PRO A 142 14.52 -10.25 2.51
C PRO A 142 14.99 -10.77 3.87
N ASP A 143 14.09 -10.74 4.85
CA ASP A 143 14.31 -11.30 6.17
C ASP A 143 13.64 -12.69 6.34
N ASN A 144 13.80 -13.28 7.52
CA ASN A 144 13.18 -14.56 7.88
C ASN A 144 11.64 -14.53 7.84
N TYR A 145 11.01 -13.35 7.75
CA TYR A 145 9.56 -13.19 7.61
C TYR A 145 9.12 -13.07 6.15
N SER A 146 10.03 -12.69 5.24
CA SER A 146 9.74 -12.50 3.82
C SER A 146 9.45 -13.83 3.14
N HIS A 147 10.33 -14.82 3.33
CA HIS A 147 10.22 -16.12 2.66
C HIS A 147 8.93 -16.88 3.00
N PRO A 148 8.50 -16.99 4.28
CA PRO A 148 7.23 -17.65 4.61
C PRO A 148 6.02 -16.99 3.96
N ILE A 149 5.99 -15.66 3.87
CA ILE A 149 4.88 -14.93 3.21
C ILE A 149 4.80 -15.30 1.73
N VAL A 150 5.95 -15.30 1.04
CA VAL A 150 6.02 -15.64 -0.38
C VAL A 150 5.62 -17.10 -0.62
N LEU A 151 6.11 -18.04 0.20
CA LEU A 151 5.75 -19.45 0.11
C LEU A 151 4.24 -19.66 0.33
N GLN A 152 3.67 -19.00 1.33
CA GLN A 152 2.23 -19.03 1.58
C GLN A 152 1.44 -18.49 0.38
N ALA A 153 1.87 -17.38 -0.22
CA ALA A 153 1.23 -16.82 -1.40
C ALA A 153 1.30 -17.77 -2.61
N CYS A 154 2.43 -18.44 -2.83
CA CYS A 154 2.59 -19.44 -3.88
C CYS A 154 1.64 -20.62 -3.69
N SER A 155 1.56 -21.15 -2.46
CA SER A 155 0.67 -22.26 -2.11
C SER A 155 -0.80 -21.89 -2.36
N LEU A 156 -1.25 -20.75 -1.85
CA LEU A 156 -2.63 -20.28 -2.06
C LEU A 156 -2.96 -20.07 -3.53
N ARG A 157 -2.03 -19.50 -4.30
CA ARG A 157 -2.24 -19.30 -5.73
C ARG A 157 -2.36 -20.64 -6.48
N PHE A 158 -1.59 -21.66 -6.09
CA PHE A 158 -1.70 -22.99 -6.68
C PHE A 158 -3.06 -23.63 -6.38
N CYS A 159 -3.51 -23.59 -5.13
CA CYS A 159 -4.85 -24.10 -4.75
C CYS A 159 -5.99 -23.41 -5.51
N VAL A 160 -5.91 -22.10 -5.73
CA VAL A 160 -6.92 -21.36 -6.52
C VAL A 160 -6.96 -21.85 -7.97
N VAL A 161 -5.80 -22.12 -8.57
CA VAL A 161 -5.72 -22.62 -9.96
C VAL A 161 -6.28 -24.04 -10.09
N GLU A 162 -5.97 -24.92 -9.14
CA GLU A 162 -6.55 -26.28 -9.11
C GLU A 162 -8.07 -26.24 -8.97
N GLY A 163 -8.61 -25.43 -8.04
CA GLY A 163 -10.05 -25.29 -7.86
C GLY A 163 -10.79 -24.80 -9.10
N CYS A 164 -10.18 -23.92 -9.90
CA CYS A 164 -10.76 -23.47 -11.17
C CYS A 164 -10.66 -24.50 -12.30
N SER A 165 -9.81 -25.52 -12.17
CA SER A 165 -9.57 -26.54 -13.21
C SER A 165 -10.54 -27.73 -13.10
N ILE A 166 -11.33 -27.81 -12.03
CA ILE A 166 -12.35 -28.83 -11.84
C ILE A 166 -13.64 -28.36 -12.53
N PRO A 167 -14.08 -29.01 -13.63
CA PRO A 167 -15.35 -28.68 -14.27
C PRO A 167 -16.52 -29.01 -13.31
N VAL A 168 -17.49 -28.09 -13.24
CA VAL A 168 -18.74 -28.21 -12.46
C VAL A 168 -19.72 -29.13 -13.16
#